data_AF-A0A966K478-F1
#
_entry.id   AF-A0A966K478-F1
#
_cell.length_a   1.000
_cell.length_b   1.000
_cell.length_c   1.000
_cell.angle_alpha   90.00
_cell.angle_beta   90.00
_cell.angle_gamma   90.00
#
_symmetry.space_group_name_H-M   'P 1'
#
loop_
_entity.id
_entity.type
_entity.pdbx_description
1 polymer ?
#
loop_
_entity_poly.entity_id
_entity_poly.type
_entity_poly.pdbx_seq_one_letter_code
_entity_poly.pdbx_strand_id
1 'polypeptide(L)'
;ALAARNLDRHHLSDRIELLHGDLWEPIAKQDLQFDLIICNPPYVNEQSMQGLPPEYRAEPREALAGGADGMDLIRQIIASASEYLHERGALVLEIGNEYDHFQKAFGHLSPIWMEVSAGDRQICLIEADDLRH
;
A
#
# COMPACT_ATOMS: atom_id res chain seq x y z
N ALA A 1 -13.39 -7.88 -11.62
CA ALA A 1 -13.61 -9.10 -12.43
C ALA A 1 -12.49 -10.14 -12.28
N LEU A 2 -11.21 -9.77 -12.41
CA LEU A 2 -10.09 -10.72 -12.27
C LEU A 2 -9.93 -11.27 -10.84
N ALA A 3 -10.02 -10.40 -9.82
CA ALA A 3 -9.95 -10.82 -8.42
C ALA A 3 -10.97 -11.93 -8.08
N ALA A 4 -12.25 -11.75 -8.42
CA ALA A 4 -13.30 -12.75 -8.20
C ALA A 4 -12.98 -14.10 -8.87
N ARG A 5 -12.46 -14.09 -10.11
CA ARG A 5 -12.04 -15.32 -10.80
C ARG A 5 -10.89 -16.04 -10.09
N ASN A 6 -9.97 -15.29 -9.47
CA ASN A 6 -8.89 -15.88 -8.68
C ASN A 6 -9.44 -16.50 -7.38
N LEU A 7 -10.38 -15.84 -6.70
CA LEU A 7 -11.05 -16.41 -5.52
C LEU A 7 -11.73 -17.73 -5.83
N ASP A 8 -12.51 -17.78 -6.92
CA ASP A 8 -13.21 -18.99 -7.36
C ASP A 8 -12.23 -20.12 -7.70
N ARG A 9 -11.16 -19.79 -8.44
CA ARG A 9 -10.12 -20.76 -8.83
C ARG A 9 -9.41 -21.36 -7.61
N HIS A 10 -9.21 -20.58 -6.57
CA HIS A 10 -8.49 -21.01 -5.36
C HIS A 10 -9.43 -21.47 -4.23
N HIS A 11 -10.75 -21.48 -4.45
CA HIS A 11 -11.76 -21.86 -3.46
C HIS A 11 -11.70 -21.04 -2.17
N LEU A 12 -11.49 -19.73 -2.31
CA LEU A 12 -11.35 -18.80 -1.18
C LEU A 12 -12.57 -17.89 -0.96
N SER A 13 -13.65 -18.09 -1.72
CA SER A 13 -14.83 -17.22 -1.71
C SER A 13 -15.54 -17.17 -0.35
N ASP A 14 -15.36 -18.18 0.51
CA ASP A 14 -15.92 -18.19 1.89
C ASP A 14 -15.07 -17.44 2.91
N ARG A 15 -13.85 -17.02 2.53
CA ARG A 15 -12.85 -16.41 3.42
C ARG A 15 -12.43 -14.99 3.02
N ILE A 16 -12.75 -14.57 1.80
CA ILE A 16 -12.33 -13.28 1.25
C ILE A 16 -13.56 -12.54 0.74
N GLU A 17 -13.80 -11.36 1.31
CA GLU A 17 -14.76 -10.39 0.79
C GLU A 17 -14.07 -9.44 -0.19
N LEU A 18 -14.70 -9.21 -1.35
CA LEU A 18 -14.22 -8.26 -2.34
C LEU A 18 -15.08 -7.01 -2.32
N LEU A 19 -14.44 -5.87 -2.07
CA LEU A 19 -15.05 -4.56 -2.14
C LEU A 19 -14.45 -3.77 -3.32
N HIS A 20 -15.27 -2.93 -3.95
CA HIS A 20 -14.85 -2.11 -5.09
C HIS A 20 -15.08 -0.63 -4.78
N GLY A 21 -14.01 0.16 -4.81
CA GLY A 21 -14.00 1.60 -4.63
C GLY A 21 -12.58 2.11 -4.49
N ASP A 22 -12.44 3.38 -4.12
CA ASP A 22 -11.14 4.03 -3.94
C ASP A 22 -10.70 3.96 -2.47
N LEU A 23 -9.49 3.43 -2.24
CA LEU A 23 -8.88 3.29 -0.91
C LEU A 23 -9.88 2.82 0.18
N TRP A 24 -10.23 3.73 1.10
CA TRP A 24 -11.04 3.47 2.28
C TRP A 24 -12.56 3.61 2.03
N GLU A 25 -12.97 4.18 0.89
CA GLU A 25 -14.38 4.47 0.58
C GLU A 25 -15.33 3.28 0.81
N PRO A 26 -14.99 2.03 0.43
CA PRO A 26 -15.91 0.90 0.59
C PRO A 26 -16.20 0.53 2.05
N ILE A 27 -15.32 0.90 2.97
CA ILE A 27 -15.41 0.56 4.39
C ILE A 27 -15.65 1.76 5.32
N ALA A 28 -15.67 2.99 4.78
CA ALA A 28 -15.76 4.23 5.57
C ALA A 28 -17.02 4.36 6.47
N LYS A 29 -18.06 3.56 6.24
CA LYS A 29 -19.29 3.54 7.05
C LYS A 29 -19.42 2.31 7.94
N GLN A 30 -18.40 1.47 7.96
CA GLN A 30 -18.40 0.23 8.71
C GLN A 30 -17.57 0.42 9.98
N ASP A 31 -18.06 -0.10 11.11
CA ASP A 31 -17.28 -0.16 12.35
C ASP A 31 -16.37 -1.38 12.28
N LEU A 32 -15.30 -1.25 11.49
CA LEU A 32 -14.33 -2.31 11.23
C LEU A 32 -12.94 -1.88 11.67
N GLN A 33 -12.26 -2.81 12.32
CA GLN A 33 -10.85 -2.71 12.64
C GLN A 33 -10.14 -3.99 12.24
N PHE A 34 -8.88 -3.84 11.82
CA PHE A 34 -8.03 -4.92 11.36
C PHE A 34 -6.81 -5.06 12.27
N ASP A 35 -6.36 -6.29 12.46
CA ASP A 35 -5.05 -6.58 13.07
C ASP A 35 -3.90 -6.28 12.09
N LEU A 36 -4.15 -6.40 10.79
CA LEU A 36 -3.15 -6.20 9.75
C LEU A 36 -3.78 -5.63 8.49
N ILE A 37 -3.22 -4.54 7.99
CA ILE A 37 -3.51 -3.99 6.68
C ILE A 37 -2.27 -4.19 5.81
N ILE A 38 -2.43 -4.79 4.64
CA ILE A 38 -1.35 -4.99 3.68
C ILE A 38 -1.71 -4.26 2.40
N CYS A 39 -0.80 -3.44 1.89
CA CYS A 39 -1.03 -2.69 0.67
C CYS A 39 0.24 -2.64 -0.20
N ASN A 40 0.07 -2.94 -1.48
CA ASN A 40 1.04 -2.68 -2.54
C ASN A 40 0.41 -1.62 -3.47
N PRO A 41 0.49 -0.33 -3.12
CA PRO A 41 -0.08 0.74 -3.94
C PRO A 41 0.85 1.09 -5.11
N PRO A 42 0.34 1.77 -6.15
CA PRO A 42 1.18 2.47 -7.12
C PRO A 42 2.13 3.46 -6.42
N TYR A 43 3.44 3.26 -6.59
CA TYR A 43 4.48 4.10 -5.95
C TYR A 43 5.50 4.67 -6.96
N VAL A 44 5.35 4.44 -8.27
CA VAL A 44 6.36 4.88 -9.24
C VAL A 44 6.27 6.39 -9.43
N ASN A 45 7.34 7.10 -9.07
CA ASN A 45 7.42 8.55 -9.23
C ASN A 45 7.56 8.96 -10.71
N GLU A 46 7.25 10.23 -11.02
CA GLU A 46 7.29 10.74 -12.40
C GLU A 46 8.65 10.61 -13.09
N GLN A 47 9.76 10.70 -12.37
CA GLN A 47 11.11 10.54 -12.91
C GLN A 47 11.39 9.08 -13.29
N SER A 48 11.04 8.14 -12.41
CA SER A 48 11.15 6.70 -12.61
C SER A 48 10.28 6.24 -13.79
N MET A 49 9.09 6.82 -13.96
CA MET A 49 8.20 6.54 -15.09
C MET A 49 8.85 6.80 -16.47
N GLN A 50 9.75 7.78 -16.56
CA GLN A 50 10.45 8.10 -17.82
C GLN A 50 11.51 7.06 -18.20
N GLY A 51 12.05 6.36 -17.19
CA GLY A 51 13.08 5.32 -17.34
C GLY A 51 12.54 3.90 -17.43
N LEU A 52 11.21 3.70 -17.36
CA LEU A 52 10.64 2.36 -17.30
C LEU A 52 10.98 1.50 -18.53
N PRO A 53 11.36 0.21 -18.32
CA PRO A 53 11.55 -0.74 -19.40
C PRO A 53 10.30 -0.86 -20.29
N PRO A 54 10.46 -1.24 -21.57
CA PRO A 54 9.35 -1.33 -22.51
C PRO A 54 8.19 -2.21 -22.02
N GLU A 55 8.46 -3.28 -21.27
CA GLU A 55 7.42 -4.15 -20.71
C GLU A 55 6.45 -3.43 -19.76
N TYR A 56 6.92 -2.45 -18.98
CA TYR A 56 6.08 -1.70 -18.02
C TYR A 56 5.31 -0.56 -18.70
N ARG A 57 5.67 -0.18 -19.93
CA ARG A 57 4.91 0.82 -20.70
C ARG A 57 3.58 0.27 -21.23
N ALA A 58 3.38 -1.05 -21.19
CA ALA A 58 2.14 -1.69 -21.55
C ALA A 58 1.08 -1.62 -20.42
N GLU A 59 1.49 -1.29 -19.20
CA GLU A 59 0.58 -1.11 -18.06
C GLU A 59 -0.06 0.28 -18.06
N PRO A 60 -1.31 0.44 -17.60
CA PRO A 60 -1.95 1.75 -17.46
C PRO A 60 -1.12 2.67 -16.55
N ARG A 61 -0.91 3.93 -16.96
CA ARG A 61 -0.18 4.93 -16.15
C ARG A 61 -0.74 5.08 -14.73
N GLU A 62 -2.06 4.97 -14.58
CA GLU A 62 -2.76 5.02 -13.28
C GLU A 62 -2.39 3.86 -12.35
N ALA A 63 -1.99 2.71 -12.88
CA ALA A 63 -1.56 1.56 -12.09
C ALA A 63 -0.14 1.69 -11.53
N LEU A 64 0.64 2.67 -12.02
CA LEU A 64 2.03 2.88 -11.64
C LEU A 64 2.27 4.23 -10.96
N ALA A 65 1.50 5.26 -11.30
CA ALA A 65 1.77 6.64 -10.89
C ALA A 65 1.54 6.87 -9.38
N GLY A 66 2.63 7.09 -8.64
CA GLY A 66 2.60 7.54 -7.25
C GLY A 66 2.74 9.06 -7.08
N GLY A 67 2.64 9.84 -8.17
CA GLY A 67 2.83 11.29 -8.15
C GLY A 67 4.28 11.74 -8.31
N ALA A 68 4.59 12.97 -7.88
CA ALA A 68 5.89 13.58 -8.09
C ALA A 68 7.03 12.88 -7.32
N ASP A 69 6.74 12.39 -6.11
CA ASP A 69 7.69 11.69 -5.23
C ASP A 69 7.31 10.22 -4.98
N GLY A 70 6.27 9.72 -5.66
CA GLY A 70 5.78 8.35 -5.47
C GLY A 70 4.85 8.16 -4.26
N MET A 71 4.59 9.20 -3.47
CA MET A 71 3.93 9.07 -2.16
C MET A 71 2.46 9.47 -2.15
N ASP A 72 1.83 9.87 -3.25
CA ASP A 72 0.47 10.45 -3.24
C ASP A 72 -0.58 9.51 -2.62
N LEU A 73 -0.59 8.23 -3.03
CA LEU A 73 -1.48 7.23 -2.43
C LEU A 73 -0.99 6.77 -1.05
N ILE A 74 0.31 6.65 -0.86
CA ILE A 74 0.90 6.27 0.43
C ILE A 74 0.51 7.28 1.52
N ARG A 75 0.51 8.58 1.21
CA ARG A 75 0.05 9.64 2.12
C ARG A 75 -1.41 9.44 2.52
N GLN A 76 -2.28 9.13 1.57
CA GLN A 76 -3.71 8.88 1.86
C GLN A 76 -3.94 7.60 2.66
N ILE A 77 -3.15 6.55 2.41
CA ILE A 77 -3.21 5.31 3.18
C ILE A 77 -2.78 5.57 4.62
N ILE A 78 -1.58 6.13 4.81
CA ILE A 78 -1.02 6.40 6.15
C ILE A 78 -1.93 7.34 6.96
N ALA A 79 -2.51 8.36 6.33
CA ALA A 79 -3.35 9.36 7.02
C ALA A 79 -4.59 8.77 7.71
N SER A 80 -5.16 7.68 7.19
CA SER A 80 -6.39 7.07 7.74
C SER A 80 -6.18 5.66 8.28
N ALA A 81 -5.02 5.03 8.08
CA ALA A 81 -4.79 3.65 8.50
C ALA A 81 -5.02 3.42 10.01
N SER A 82 -4.68 4.38 10.87
CA SER A 82 -4.88 4.25 12.33
C SER A 82 -6.35 4.21 12.75
N GLU A 83 -7.27 4.71 11.93
CA GLU A 83 -8.72 4.63 12.15
C GLU A 83 -9.24 3.20 11.98
N TYR A 84 -8.60 2.43 11.09
CA TYR A 84 -8.99 1.06 10.74
C TYR A 84 -8.11 -0.02 11.38
N LEU A 85 -7.14 0.35 12.22
CA LEU A 85 -6.28 -0.60 12.93
C LEU A 85 -6.68 -0.73 14.40
N HIS A 86 -6.67 -1.96 14.90
CA HIS A 86 -6.67 -2.22 16.34
C HIS A 86 -5.42 -1.61 17.00
N GLU A 87 -5.44 -1.45 18.33
CA GLU A 87 -4.32 -0.87 19.11
C GLU A 87 -2.97 -1.56 18.81
N ARG A 88 -2.98 -2.89 18.65
CA ARG A 88 -1.79 -3.69 18.33
C ARG A 88 -1.69 -4.09 16.86
N GLY A 89 -2.45 -3.42 16.00
CA GLY A 89 -2.46 -3.69 14.58
C GLY A 89 -1.22 -3.12 13.89
N ALA A 90 -1.02 -3.50 12.62
CA ALA A 90 0.05 -2.95 11.81
C ALA A 90 -0.35 -2.73 10.35
N LEU A 91 0.32 -1.78 9.70
CA LEU A 91 0.27 -1.52 8.27
C LEU A 91 1.56 -2.03 7.63
N VAL A 92 1.43 -2.89 6.63
CA VAL A 92 2.54 -3.35 5.78
C VAL A 92 2.39 -2.69 4.41
N LEU A 93 3.41 -1.93 4.01
CA LEU A 93 3.42 -1.16 2.77
C LEU A 93 4.61 -1.53 1.89
N GLU A 94 4.33 -1.83 0.63
CA GLU A 94 5.35 -1.89 -0.42
C GLU A 94 5.53 -0.49 -1.05
N ILE A 95 6.77 -0.02 -1.18
CA ILE A 95 7.13 1.30 -1.71
C ILE A 95 8.18 1.22 -2.83
N GLY A 96 8.56 0.01 -3.23
CA GLY A 96 9.61 -0.22 -4.23
C GLY A 96 10.92 0.51 -3.92
N ASN A 97 11.44 1.25 -4.88
CA ASN A 97 12.74 1.94 -4.76
C ASN A 97 12.63 3.35 -4.14
N GLU A 98 11.47 3.71 -3.58
CA GLU A 98 11.19 5.07 -3.13
C GLU A 98 11.56 5.33 -1.66
N TYR A 99 12.47 4.55 -1.10
CA TYR A 99 12.93 4.67 0.30
C TYR A 99 13.32 6.11 0.68
N ASP A 100 14.09 6.79 -0.15
CA ASP A 100 14.54 8.16 0.14
C ASP A 100 13.38 9.17 0.12
N HIS A 101 12.38 8.96 -0.74
CA HIS A 101 11.16 9.78 -0.75
C HIS A 101 10.28 9.48 0.46
N PHE A 102 10.16 8.21 0.84
CA PHE A 102 9.48 7.81 2.07
C PHE A 102 10.11 8.47 3.29
N GLN A 103 11.43 8.41 3.45
CA GLN A 103 12.14 9.03 4.56
C GLN A 103 11.94 10.56 4.62
N LYS A 104 11.91 11.23 3.46
CA LYS A 104 11.63 12.68 3.40
C LYS A 104 10.18 13.00 3.77
N ALA A 105 9.23 12.18 3.31
CA ALA A 105 7.80 12.38 3.52
C ALA A 105 7.34 12.03 4.93
N PHE A 106 7.94 10.98 5.52
CA PHE A 106 7.47 10.32 6.72
C PHE A 106 8.61 10.10 7.74
N GLY A 107 9.63 10.96 7.76
CA GLY A 107 10.77 10.84 8.68
C GLY A 107 10.45 11.00 10.17
N HIS A 108 9.18 11.25 10.51
CA HIS A 108 8.65 11.21 11.87
C HIS A 108 8.20 9.80 12.29
N LEU A 109 7.93 8.91 11.34
CA LEU A 109 7.56 7.52 11.59
C LEU A 109 8.81 6.67 11.82
N SER A 110 8.65 5.58 12.57
CA SER A 110 9.72 4.62 12.87
C SER A 110 9.43 3.24 12.25
N PRO A 111 9.32 3.14 10.90
CA PRO A 111 9.00 1.88 10.24
C PRO A 111 10.05 0.80 10.50
N ILE A 112 9.59 -0.44 10.63
CA ILE A 112 10.41 -1.63 10.58
C ILE A 112 10.57 -2.05 9.12
N TRP A 113 11.78 -1.96 8.59
CA TRP A 113 12.09 -2.37 7.22
C TRP A 113 12.28 -3.89 7.14
N MET A 114 11.61 -4.52 6.16
CA MET A 114 11.63 -5.96 6.01
C MET A 114 12.61 -6.41 4.93
N GLU A 115 13.39 -7.43 5.25
CA GLU A 115 14.25 -8.11 4.27
C GLU A 115 13.40 -9.05 3.39
N VAL A 116 13.39 -8.79 2.09
CA VAL A 116 12.71 -9.59 1.06
C VAL A 116 13.66 -9.91 -0.07
N SER A 117 13.27 -10.85 -0.95
CA SER A 117 14.10 -11.23 -2.10
C SER A 117 14.48 -10.07 -3.04
N ALA A 118 13.68 -9.01 -3.06
CA ALA A 118 13.94 -7.80 -3.85
C ALA A 118 14.93 -6.84 -3.17
N GLY A 119 15.17 -6.96 -1.87
CA GLY A 119 16.03 -6.09 -1.06
C GLY A 119 15.50 -5.88 0.36
N ASP A 120 16.06 -4.90 1.07
CA ASP A 120 15.80 -4.62 2.49
C ASP A 120 15.06 -3.29 2.74
N ARG A 121 14.57 -2.62 1.68
CA ARG A 121 14.01 -1.27 1.74
C ARG A 121 12.74 -1.06 0.92
N GLN A 122 12.21 -2.13 0.35
CA GLN A 122 11.02 -2.07 -0.49
C GLN A 122 9.74 -2.22 0.29
N ILE A 123 9.80 -2.86 1.46
CA ILE A 123 8.61 -3.10 2.28
C ILE A 123 8.88 -2.65 3.71
N CYS A 124 7.96 -1.88 4.26
CA CYS A 124 7.97 -1.48 5.66
C CYS A 124 6.73 -1.97 6.40
N LEU A 125 6.90 -2.21 7.70
CA LEU A 125 5.83 -2.39 8.66
C LEU A 125 5.79 -1.15 9.57
N ILE A 126 4.60 -0.60 9.77
CA ILE A 126 4.34 0.53 10.65
C ILE A 126 3.29 0.09 11.67
N GLU A 127 3.62 0.17 12.96
CA GLU A 127 2.68 -0.21 14.01
C GLU A 127 1.57 0.84 14.14
N ALA A 128 0.38 0.42 14.56
CA ALA A 128 -0.76 1.33 14.70
C ALA A 128 -0.46 2.50 15.65
N ASP A 129 0.35 2.27 16.69
CA ASP A 129 0.76 3.31 17.65
C ASP A 129 1.59 4.42 16.97
N ASP A 130 2.50 4.06 16.06
CA ASP A 130 3.30 5.04 15.31
C ASP A 130 2.46 5.90 14.37
N LEU A 131 1.28 5.43 13.95
CA LEU A 131 0.35 6.12 13.05
C LEU A 131 -0.64 7.05 13.78
N ARG A 132 -0.65 7.08 15.12
CA ARG A 132 -1.58 7.89 15.93
C ARG A 132 -0.97 9.22 16.41
N HIS A 133 0.25 9.55 15.99
CA HIS A 133 1.03 10.72 16.43
C HIS A 133 1.06 11.82 15.38
#